data_AF-A0A9W6X3R7-F1
#
_entry.id   AF-A0A9W6X3R7-F1
#
_cell.length_a   1.000
_cell.length_b   1.000
_cell.length_c   1.000
_cell.angle_alpha   90.00
_cell.angle_beta   90.00
_cell.angle_gamma   90.00
#
_symmetry.space_group_name_H-M   'P 1'
#
loop_
_entity.id
_entity.type
_entity.pdbx_description
1 polymer ?
#
loop_
_entity_poly.entity_id
_entity_poly.type
_entity_poly.pdbx_seq_one_letter_code
_entity_poly.pdbx_strand_id
1 'polypeptide(L)'
;MLRSTLRRDLLLQEVGNARVASVQLLADAYRALLAFPTSRELASALYLTASQLAPPYEGVELRFGAKSFVRFLKQLEVEKEASSEPHGTLEKLLATYPDYGKATQALLDCGRIQVPAATEEEEEQGEHLSIRDVHENLMMIARDEGVGGVARKQQLALKLLQQCR
;
A
#
# COMPACT_ATOMS: atom_id res chain seq x y z
N MET A 1 16.35 5.69 16.05
CA MET A 1 16.64 6.98 15.35
C MET A 1 16.77 6.87 13.82
N LEU A 2 16.68 5.68 13.20
CA LEU A 2 16.79 5.48 11.74
C LEU A 2 15.47 5.55 10.94
N ARG A 3 14.33 5.85 11.59
CA ARG A 3 12.99 5.57 11.03
C ARG A 3 12.26 6.79 10.44
N SER A 4 12.83 7.99 10.47
CA SER A 4 12.20 9.21 9.93
C SER A 4 12.81 9.74 8.64
N THR A 5 13.89 9.12 8.14
CA THR A 5 14.69 9.64 7.01
C THR A 5 14.10 9.21 5.66
N LEU A 6 13.66 7.95 5.52
CA LEU A 6 13.13 7.42 4.26
C LEU A 6 11.86 8.15 3.75
N ARG A 7 11.03 8.71 4.66
CA ARG A 7 9.79 9.41 4.28
C ARG A 7 10.03 10.89 3.93
N ARG A 8 11.13 11.50 4.39
CA ARG A 8 11.44 12.93 4.18
C ARG A 8 12.25 13.19 2.92
N ASP A 9 13.13 12.28 2.53
CA ASP A 9 14.05 12.50 1.40
C ASP A 9 13.37 12.37 0.02
N LEU A 10 12.18 11.76 -0.04
CA LEU A 10 11.43 11.61 -1.30
C LEU A 10 10.85 12.93 -1.85
N LEU A 11 10.78 14.00 -1.04
CA LEU A 11 10.06 15.22 -1.39
C LEU A 11 10.94 16.40 -1.84
N LEU A 12 12.28 16.32 -1.81
CA LEU A 12 13.10 17.55 -1.83
C LEU A 12 14.30 17.66 -2.78
N GLN A 13 14.60 16.75 -3.71
CA GLN A 13 15.84 16.90 -4.51
C GLN A 13 15.66 16.91 -6.05
N GLU A 14 15.47 18.14 -6.54
CA GLU A 14 16.02 18.74 -7.77
C GLU A 14 16.14 17.88 -9.04
N VAL A 15 15.28 18.22 -10.00
CA VAL A 15 14.94 17.57 -11.27
C VAL A 15 16.12 17.25 -12.20
N GLY A 16 17.31 17.83 -12.01
CA GLY A 16 18.51 17.54 -12.82
C GLY A 16 19.40 16.42 -12.26
N ASN A 17 19.49 16.29 -10.93
CA ASN A 17 20.30 15.27 -10.23
C ASN A 17 19.44 14.16 -9.60
N ALA A 18 18.11 14.30 -9.65
CA ALA A 18 17.13 13.39 -9.08
C ALA A 18 17.35 11.93 -9.50
N ARG A 19 17.71 11.67 -10.76
CA ARG A 19 17.89 10.29 -11.25
C ARG A 19 19.10 9.60 -10.63
N VAL A 20 20.26 10.25 -10.59
CA VAL A 20 21.47 9.69 -10.00
C VAL A 20 21.29 9.49 -8.50
N ALA A 21 20.68 10.47 -7.83
CA ALA A 21 20.35 10.38 -6.40
C ALA A 21 19.38 9.22 -6.12
N SER A 22 18.34 9.05 -6.93
CA SER A 22 17.36 7.96 -6.78
C SER A 22 18.00 6.59 -7.00
N VAL A 23 18.86 6.46 -8.02
CA VAL A 23 19.59 5.22 -8.29
C VAL A 23 20.54 4.88 -7.15
N GLN A 24 21.25 5.88 -6.62
CA GLN A 24 22.16 5.70 -5.48
C GLN A 24 21.38 5.24 -4.24
N LEU A 25 20.25 5.88 -3.93
CA LEU A 25 19.39 5.52 -2.80
C LEU A 25 18.88 4.08 -2.91
N LEU A 26 18.40 3.67 -4.10
CA LEU A 26 17.95 2.30 -4.34
C LEU A 26 19.12 1.31 -4.23
N ALA A 27 20.29 1.64 -4.78
CA ALA A 27 21.47 0.79 -4.71
C ALA A 27 21.93 0.56 -3.27
N ASP A 28 21.92 1.60 -2.44
CA ASP A 28 22.31 1.50 -1.04
C ASP A 28 21.29 0.68 -0.22
N ALA A 29 19.98 0.85 -0.49
CA ALA A 29 18.95 0.01 0.09
C ALA A 29 19.12 -1.48 -0.29
N TYR A 30 19.42 -1.79 -1.56
CA TYR A 30 19.64 -3.17 -2.00
C TYR A 30 20.91 -3.80 -1.44
N ARG A 31 22.00 -3.02 -1.31
CA ARG A 31 23.22 -3.49 -0.65
C ARG A 31 22.96 -3.87 0.80
N ALA A 32 22.14 -3.10 1.52
CA ALA A 32 21.75 -3.43 2.88
C ALA A 32 20.98 -4.76 2.95
N LEU A 33 20.10 -5.05 1.98
CA LEU A 33 19.39 -6.33 1.91
C LEU A 33 20.33 -7.50 1.57
N LEU A 34 21.36 -7.28 0.74
CA LEU A 34 22.37 -8.28 0.37
C LEU A 34 23.35 -8.62 1.50
N ALA A 35 23.48 -7.75 2.50
CA ALA A 35 24.34 -8.01 3.66
C ALA A 35 23.88 -9.24 4.46
N PHE A 36 22.65 -9.72 4.24
CA PHE A 36 22.10 -10.92 4.86
C PHE A 36 22.12 -12.11 3.87
N PRO A 37 22.85 -13.20 4.17
CA PRO A 37 23.19 -14.27 3.21
C PRO A 37 22.01 -15.11 2.68
N THR A 38 20.82 -14.99 3.27
CA THR A 38 19.60 -15.73 2.90
C THR A 38 18.48 -14.83 2.38
N SER A 39 18.79 -13.58 2.03
CA SER A 39 17.80 -12.55 1.72
C SER A 39 17.03 -12.84 0.41
N ARG A 40 15.90 -13.54 0.54
CA ARG A 40 14.84 -13.54 -0.48
C ARG A 40 14.14 -12.17 -0.59
N GLU A 41 14.39 -11.28 0.37
CA GLU A 41 13.82 -9.94 0.43
C GLU A 41 14.29 -9.04 -0.71
N LEU A 42 15.51 -9.25 -1.23
CA LEU A 42 15.99 -8.48 -2.37
C LEU A 42 15.09 -8.67 -3.60
N ALA A 43 14.69 -9.90 -3.90
CA ALA A 43 13.81 -10.19 -5.03
C ALA A 43 12.45 -9.50 -4.85
N SER A 44 11.86 -9.61 -3.66
CA SER A 44 10.62 -8.91 -3.30
C SER A 44 10.76 -7.38 -3.43
N ALA A 45 11.87 -6.81 -2.95
CA ALA A 45 12.14 -5.37 -3.05
C ALA A 45 12.25 -4.90 -4.51
N LEU A 46 12.93 -5.67 -5.37
CA LEU A 46 13.08 -5.37 -6.78
C LEU A 46 11.71 -5.39 -7.50
N TYR A 47 10.85 -6.35 -7.19
CA TYR A 47 9.50 -6.40 -7.75
C TYR A 47 8.66 -5.20 -7.29
N LEU A 48 8.61 -4.93 -5.98
CA LEU A 48 7.80 -3.85 -5.42
C LEU A 48 8.23 -2.46 -5.93
N THR A 49 9.53 -2.19 -5.99
CA THR A 49 10.05 -0.91 -6.52
C THR A 49 9.80 -0.75 -8.02
N ALA A 50 9.76 -1.85 -8.78
CA ALA A 50 9.38 -1.87 -10.19
C ALA A 50 7.85 -1.80 -10.41
N SER A 51 7.05 -1.72 -9.34
CA SER A 51 5.58 -1.84 -9.41
C SER A 51 5.11 -3.13 -10.08
N GLN A 52 5.86 -4.22 -9.92
CA GLN A 52 5.57 -5.55 -10.43
C GLN A 52 5.43 -6.54 -9.27
N LEU A 53 4.73 -7.64 -9.50
CA LEU A 53 4.61 -8.72 -8.51
C LEU A 53 5.35 -9.99 -8.95
N ALA A 54 5.45 -10.21 -10.25
CA ALA A 54 6.15 -11.33 -10.88
C ALA A 54 6.68 -10.91 -12.26
N PRO A 55 7.52 -11.72 -12.91
CA PRO A 55 7.93 -11.49 -14.29
C PRO A 55 6.73 -11.38 -15.26
N PRO A 56 6.80 -10.55 -16.31
CA PRO A 56 5.67 -10.31 -17.21
C PRO A 56 5.12 -11.57 -17.89
N TYR A 57 5.97 -12.56 -18.16
CA TYR A 57 5.57 -13.82 -18.81
C TYR A 57 4.76 -14.76 -17.89
N GLU A 58 4.73 -14.51 -16.58
CA GLU A 58 3.89 -15.29 -15.65
C GLU A 58 2.43 -14.81 -15.62
N GLY A 59 2.13 -13.64 -16.21
CA GLY A 59 0.76 -13.11 -16.31
C GLY A 59 0.11 -12.79 -14.96
N VAL A 60 0.91 -12.59 -13.90
CA VAL A 60 0.40 -12.26 -12.55
C VAL A 60 0.01 -10.79 -12.48
N GLU A 61 -1.27 -10.54 -12.23
CA GLU A 61 -1.83 -9.21 -12.07
C GLU A 61 -2.65 -9.13 -10.78
N LEU A 62 -2.55 -8.01 -10.05
CA LEU A 62 -3.36 -7.80 -8.84
C LEU A 62 -4.87 -7.83 -9.14
N ARG A 63 -5.25 -7.42 -10.36
CA ARG A 63 -6.64 -7.27 -10.85
C ARG A 63 -7.54 -6.51 -9.86
N PHE A 64 -6.96 -5.54 -9.15
CA PHE A 64 -7.64 -4.68 -8.20
C PHE A 64 -7.82 -3.29 -8.83
N GLY A 65 -8.75 -3.21 -9.78
CA GLY A 65 -8.98 -1.97 -10.54
C GLY A 65 -9.61 -0.85 -9.70
N ALA A 66 -9.58 0.37 -10.24
CA ALA A 66 -10.07 1.57 -9.56
C ALA A 66 -11.51 1.43 -9.01
N LYS A 67 -12.43 0.80 -9.75
CA LYS A 67 -13.81 0.56 -9.28
C LYS A 67 -13.88 -0.32 -8.03
N SER A 68 -13.05 -1.37 -7.97
CA SER A 68 -12.95 -2.26 -6.81
C SER A 68 -12.34 -1.55 -5.62
N PHE A 69 -11.34 -0.69 -5.86
CA PHE A 69 -10.69 0.14 -4.84
C PHE A 69 -11.63 1.18 -4.26
N VAL A 70 -12.40 1.90 -5.09
CA VAL A 70 -13.43 2.84 -4.62
C VAL A 70 -14.48 2.12 -3.78
N ARG A 71 -14.97 0.94 -4.22
CA ARG A 71 -15.93 0.15 -3.44
C ARG A 71 -15.34 -0.30 -2.10
N PHE A 72 -14.08 -0.66 -2.08
CA PHE A 72 -13.36 -1.01 -0.86
C PHE A 72 -13.27 0.19 0.10
N LEU A 73 -12.87 1.37 -0.37
CA LEU A 73 -12.83 2.57 0.48
C LEU A 73 -14.20 2.96 1.05
N LYS A 74 -15.28 2.76 0.30
CA LYS A 74 -16.64 2.97 0.81
C LYS A 74 -17.00 2.07 1.99
N GLN A 75 -16.47 0.85 2.05
CA GLN A 75 -16.69 -0.05 3.18
C GLN A 75 -16.02 0.46 4.47
N LEU A 76 -15.03 1.35 4.32
CA LEU A 76 -14.29 1.97 5.43
C LEU A 76 -14.79 3.38 5.76
N GLU A 77 -15.77 3.90 5.01
CA GLU A 77 -16.36 5.21 5.27
C GLU A 77 -17.17 5.12 6.57
N VAL A 78 -16.88 6.02 7.51
CA VAL A 78 -17.63 6.10 8.76
C VAL A 78 -18.97 6.75 8.44
N GLU A 79 -20.08 6.08 8.78
CA GLU A 79 -21.43 6.66 8.67
C GLU A 79 -21.50 7.91 9.56
N LYS A 80 -21.23 9.07 8.98
CA LYS A 80 -21.72 10.33 9.56
C LYS A 80 -23.21 10.36 9.28
N GLU A 81 -23.99 10.04 10.30
CA GLU A 81 -25.42 10.38 10.38
C GLU A 81 -25.63 11.75 9.76
N ALA A 82 -26.30 11.80 8.60
CA ALA A 82 -27.06 12.93 8.07
C ALA A 82 -26.57 14.36 8.40
N SER A 83 -25.27 14.64 8.41
CA SER A 83 -24.74 15.95 8.77
C SER A 83 -24.51 16.79 7.52
N SER A 84 -25.62 17.34 7.00
CA SER A 84 -25.82 18.74 6.60
C SER A 84 -24.68 19.60 6.00
N GLU A 85 -23.68 19.05 5.29
CA GLU A 85 -22.76 19.81 4.43
C GLU A 85 -22.51 19.15 3.07
N PRO A 86 -22.26 19.91 1.99
CA PRO A 86 -22.21 19.43 0.61
C PRO A 86 -20.85 18.80 0.28
N HIS A 87 -20.33 17.95 1.16
CA HIS A 87 -19.17 17.15 0.83
C HIS A 87 -19.62 16.09 -0.17
N GLY A 88 -19.23 16.27 -1.43
CA GLY A 88 -19.58 15.38 -2.51
C GLY A 88 -19.33 13.90 -2.19
N THR A 89 -19.97 13.02 -2.95
CA THR A 89 -19.78 11.57 -2.83
C THR A 89 -18.28 11.22 -2.81
N LEU A 90 -17.91 10.14 -2.13
CA LEU A 90 -16.51 9.71 -2.00
C LEU A 90 -15.78 9.72 -3.35
N GLU A 91 -16.46 9.35 -4.43
CA GLU A 91 -15.90 9.37 -5.80
C GLU A 91 -15.54 10.78 -6.28
N LYS A 92 -16.34 11.79 -5.95
CA LYS A 92 -16.05 13.19 -6.31
C LYS A 92 -14.80 13.66 -5.58
N LEU A 93 -14.64 13.27 -4.31
CA LEU A 93 -13.45 13.61 -3.54
C LEU A 93 -12.22 12.85 -4.08
N LEU A 94 -12.33 11.56 -4.37
CA LEU A 94 -11.21 10.81 -4.98
C LEU A 94 -10.79 11.41 -6.33
N ALA A 95 -11.74 11.95 -7.11
CA ALA A 95 -11.46 12.62 -8.38
C ALA A 95 -10.73 13.96 -8.25
N THR A 96 -10.70 14.60 -7.07
CA THR A 96 -9.92 15.84 -6.86
C THR A 96 -8.44 15.59 -6.63
N TYR A 97 -8.03 14.34 -6.35
CA TYR A 97 -6.64 13.98 -6.11
C TYR A 97 -5.97 13.41 -7.37
N PRO A 98 -4.67 13.70 -7.59
CA PRO A 98 -3.94 13.18 -8.74
C PRO A 98 -3.64 11.68 -8.64
N ASP A 99 -3.66 11.12 -7.43
CA ASP A 99 -3.41 9.71 -7.17
C ASP A 99 -4.22 9.18 -5.98
N TYR A 100 -4.62 7.91 -6.06
CA TYR A 100 -5.44 7.25 -5.03
C TYR A 100 -4.69 7.10 -3.70
N GLY A 101 -3.36 7.02 -3.71
CA GLY A 101 -2.56 6.89 -2.49
C GLY A 101 -2.68 8.13 -1.60
N LYS A 102 -2.47 9.32 -2.16
CA LYS A 102 -2.68 10.60 -1.47
C LYS A 102 -4.12 10.81 -1.07
N ALA A 103 -5.06 10.41 -1.92
CA ALA A 103 -6.48 10.52 -1.60
C ALA A 103 -6.84 9.67 -0.37
N THR A 104 -6.38 8.42 -0.31
CA THR A 104 -6.60 7.53 0.84
C THR A 104 -5.94 8.06 2.11
N GLN A 105 -4.69 8.56 2.02
CA GLN A 105 -4.04 9.17 3.18
C GLN A 105 -4.82 10.39 3.70
N ALA A 106 -5.24 11.29 2.81
CA ALA A 106 -6.03 12.46 3.20
C ALA A 106 -7.39 12.08 3.81
N LEU A 107 -8.02 11.01 3.31
CA LEU A 107 -9.26 10.47 3.85
C LEU A 107 -9.09 9.87 5.25
N LEU A 108 -7.96 9.21 5.52
CA LEU A 108 -7.60 8.72 6.85
C LEU A 108 -7.32 9.89 7.80
N ASP A 109 -6.54 10.86 7.36
CA ASP A 109 -6.13 12.03 8.17
C ASP A 109 -7.33 12.89 8.58
N CYS A 110 -8.34 13.04 7.72
CA CYS A 110 -9.58 13.77 8.04
C CYS A 110 -10.63 12.91 8.77
N GLY A 111 -10.34 11.63 9.04
CA GLY A 111 -11.23 10.71 9.74
C GLY A 111 -12.50 10.34 8.96
N ARG A 112 -12.53 10.57 7.64
CA ARG A 112 -13.67 10.20 6.78
C ARG A 112 -13.71 8.70 6.51
N ILE A 113 -12.55 8.07 6.42
CA ILE A 113 -12.43 6.61 6.45
C ILE A 113 -11.67 6.20 7.71
N GLN A 114 -12.07 5.08 8.31
CA GLN A 114 -11.36 4.48 9.42
C GLN A 114 -11.03 3.03 9.09
N VAL A 115 -9.78 2.65 9.32
CA VAL A 115 -9.36 1.25 9.27
C VAL A 115 -9.65 0.67 10.66
N PRO A 116 -10.54 -0.35 10.76
CA PRO A 116 -10.82 -0.98 12.05
C PRO A 116 -9.51 -1.47 12.67
N ALA A 117 -9.28 -1.20 13.95
CA ALA A 117 -8.12 -1.74 14.65
C ALA A 117 -8.11 -3.27 14.53
N ALA A 118 -6.93 -3.85 14.34
CA ALA A 118 -6.75 -5.28 14.43
C ALA A 118 -7.15 -5.73 15.85
N THR A 119 -7.77 -6.90 16.00
CA THR A 119 -8.15 -7.42 17.32
C THR A 119 -6.94 -7.54 18.24
N GLU A 120 -7.11 -7.44 19.56
CA GLU A 120 -6.02 -7.46 20.57
C GLU A 120 -5.05 -8.66 20.40
N GLU A 121 -5.52 -9.80 19.87
CA GLU A 121 -4.70 -10.98 19.52
C GLU A 121 -3.72 -10.75 18.33
N GLU A 122 -4.05 -9.85 17.41
CA GLU A 122 -3.22 -9.45 16.27
C GLU A 122 -2.26 -8.29 16.62
N GLU A 123 -2.55 -7.52 17.67
CA GLU A 123 -1.66 -6.47 18.19
C GLU A 123 -0.49 -7.04 19.00
N GLU A 124 -0.70 -8.15 19.74
CA GLU A 124 0.37 -8.85 20.47
C GLU A 124 1.41 -9.50 19.55
N GLN A 125 1.01 -9.83 18.31
CA GLN A 125 1.91 -10.34 17.26
C GLN A 125 2.46 -9.22 16.37
N GLY A 126 2.69 -8.03 16.92
CA GLY A 126 3.19 -6.84 16.22
C GLY A 126 4.58 -6.96 15.59
N GLU A 127 4.81 -7.96 14.73
CA GLU A 127 5.88 -7.97 13.76
C GLU A 127 5.65 -6.83 12.77
N HIS A 128 6.64 -5.97 12.66
CA HIS A 128 6.67 -4.94 11.64
C HIS A 128 6.54 -5.61 10.26
N LEU A 129 5.59 -5.13 9.44
CA LEU A 129 5.38 -5.60 8.09
C LEU A 129 6.70 -5.60 7.30
N SER A 130 7.23 -6.79 6.96
CA SER A 130 8.47 -6.91 6.21
C SER A 130 8.24 -6.75 4.71
N ILE A 131 9.30 -6.41 3.96
CA ILE A 131 9.22 -6.29 2.49
C ILE A 131 8.73 -7.60 1.86
N ARG A 132 9.18 -8.74 2.40
CA ARG A 132 8.74 -10.06 1.94
C ARG A 132 7.25 -10.25 2.20
N ASP A 133 6.77 -9.94 3.40
CA ASP A 133 5.37 -10.16 3.76
C ASP A 133 4.45 -9.27 2.91
N VAL A 134 4.83 -8.03 2.61
CA VAL A 134 4.08 -7.18 1.65
C VAL A 134 3.99 -7.84 0.29
N HIS A 135 5.12 -8.30 -0.25
CA HIS A 135 5.18 -8.91 -1.57
C HIS A 135 4.37 -10.21 -1.64
N GLU A 136 4.48 -11.07 -0.62
CA GLU A 136 3.73 -12.32 -0.49
C GLU A 136 2.22 -12.06 -0.37
N ASN A 137 1.80 -11.09 0.46
CA ASN A 137 0.38 -10.72 0.57
C ASN A 137 -0.19 -10.18 -0.73
N LEU A 138 0.54 -9.33 -1.45
CA LEU A 138 0.12 -8.85 -2.77
C LEU A 138 0.06 -9.98 -3.80
N MET A 139 0.98 -10.94 -3.75
CA MET A 139 0.95 -12.15 -4.58
C MET A 139 -0.26 -13.04 -4.26
N MET A 140 -0.62 -13.20 -2.97
CA MET A 140 -1.83 -13.92 -2.57
C MET A 140 -3.09 -13.23 -3.11
N ILE A 141 -3.18 -11.91 -2.98
CA ILE A 141 -4.29 -11.12 -3.55
C ILE A 141 -4.35 -11.28 -5.07
N ALA A 142 -3.21 -11.26 -5.76
CA ALA A 142 -3.16 -11.41 -7.22
C ALA A 142 -3.66 -12.78 -7.68
N ARG A 143 -3.22 -13.86 -7.01
CA ARG A 143 -3.55 -15.24 -7.35
C ARG A 143 -4.93 -15.71 -6.89
N ASP A 144 -5.62 -14.96 -6.04
CA ASP A 144 -6.98 -15.31 -5.63
C ASP A 144 -7.96 -15.14 -6.81
N GLU A 145 -8.54 -16.24 -7.27
CA GLU A 145 -9.48 -16.29 -8.39
C GLU A 145 -10.71 -17.13 -8.03
N GLY A 146 -11.77 -17.01 -8.83
CA GLY A 146 -13.01 -17.76 -8.66
C GLY A 146 -14.11 -17.03 -7.89
N VAL A 147 -15.17 -17.77 -7.56
CA VAL A 147 -16.37 -17.23 -6.92
C VAL A 147 -16.02 -16.70 -5.52
N GLY A 148 -16.42 -15.46 -5.24
CA GLY A 148 -16.10 -14.77 -3.99
C GLY A 148 -14.68 -14.22 -3.90
N GLY A 149 -13.84 -14.38 -4.93
CA GLY A 149 -12.45 -13.89 -4.93
C GLY A 149 -12.35 -12.38 -4.70
N VAL A 150 -13.31 -11.59 -5.22
CA VAL A 150 -13.33 -10.13 -4.99
C VAL A 150 -13.45 -9.79 -3.50
N ALA A 151 -14.32 -10.49 -2.76
CA ALA A 151 -14.54 -10.23 -1.34
C ALA A 151 -13.31 -10.64 -0.51
N ARG A 152 -12.71 -11.80 -0.82
CA ARG A 152 -11.48 -12.27 -0.16
C ARG A 152 -10.29 -11.34 -0.44
N LYS A 153 -10.12 -10.85 -1.68
CA LYS A 153 -9.11 -9.84 -2.02
C LYS A 153 -9.30 -8.55 -1.20
N GLN A 154 -10.55 -8.10 -1.01
CA GLN A 154 -10.84 -6.94 -0.18
C GLN A 154 -10.49 -7.17 1.30
N GLN A 155 -10.78 -8.35 1.84
CA GLN A 155 -10.40 -8.71 3.21
C GLN A 155 -8.88 -8.79 3.40
N LEU A 156 -8.15 -9.39 2.46
CA LEU A 156 -6.69 -9.42 2.50
C LEU A 156 -6.08 -8.02 2.38
N ALA A 157 -6.64 -7.16 1.52
CA ALA A 157 -6.23 -5.77 1.41
C ALA A 157 -6.50 -4.98 2.70
N LEU A 158 -7.63 -5.24 3.38
CA LEU A 158 -7.94 -4.64 4.67
C LEU A 158 -6.90 -5.04 5.72
N LYS A 159 -6.61 -6.34 5.83
CA LYS A 159 -5.62 -6.87 6.76
C LYS A 159 -4.24 -6.25 6.54
N LEU A 160 -3.84 -6.07 5.29
CA LEU A 160 -2.57 -5.40 4.96
C LEU A 160 -2.58 -3.92 5.39
N LEU A 161 -3.70 -3.21 5.20
CA LEU A 161 -3.85 -1.81 5.62
C LEU A 161 -3.87 -1.64 7.14
N GLN A 162 -4.43 -2.60 7.88
CA GLN A 162 -4.39 -2.62 9.35
C GLN A 162 -2.96 -2.71 9.90
N GLN A 163 -2.06 -3.32 9.14
CA GLN A 163 -0.64 -3.46 9.49
C GLN A 163 0.22 -2.26 9.06
N CYS A 164 -0.33 -1.36 8.23
CA CYS A 164 0.33 -0.13 7.83
C CYS A 164 0.30 0.91 8.97
N ARG A 165 1.41 1.62 9.18
CA ARG A 165 1.57 2.67 10.21
C ARG A 165 1.92 4.02 9.60
#